data_AF-A0A353GAT8-F1
#
_entry.id   AF-A0A353GAT8-F1
#
_cell.length_a   1.000
_cell.length_b   1.000
_cell.length_c   1.000
_cell.angle_alpha   90.00
_cell.angle_beta   90.00
_cell.angle_gamma   90.00
#
_symmetry.space_group_name_H-M   'P 1'
#
loop_
_entity.id
_entity.type
_entity.pdbx_description
1 polymer ?
#
loop_
_entity_poly.entity_id
_entity_poly.type
_entity_poly.pdbx_seq_one_letter_code
_entity_poly.pdbx_strand_id
1 'polypeptide(L)' 'MNTNLLHNIINMLVWAVPALALFDWSAFFSEATALKIVGILGILKILINAWRDGLRGMVQPQPPVGSQPPPDGNPQ' A
#
# COMPACT_ATOMS: atom_id res chain seq x y z
N MET A 1 -3.54 -18.80 11.67
CA MET A 1 -2.56 -17.94 10.99
C MET A 1 -2.31 -16.72 11.87
N ASN A 2 -1.07 -16.28 12.08
CA ASN A 2 -0.78 -15.17 12.99
C ASN A 2 -1.15 -13.84 12.30
N THR A 3 -2.35 -13.32 12.59
CA THR A 3 -2.88 -12.08 12.02
C THR A 3 -1.98 -10.87 12.31
N ASN A 4 -1.27 -10.84 13.44
CA ASN A 4 -0.33 -9.76 13.78
C ASN A 4 0.89 -9.77 12.85
N LEU A 5 1.44 -10.95 12.57
CA LEU A 5 2.52 -11.09 11.59
C LEU A 5 2.06 -10.64 10.20
N LEU A 6 0.86 -11.06 9.81
CA LEU A 6 0.26 -10.71 8.52
C LEU A 6 0.12 -9.18 8.35
N HIS A 7 -0.40 -8.52 9.38
CA HIS A 7 -0.59 -7.08 9.41
C HIS A 7 0.74 -6.31 9.32
N ASN A 8 1.76 -6.75 10.08
CA ASN A 8 3.08 -6.12 10.05
C ASN A 8 3.75 -6.23 8.67
N ILE A 9 3.60 -7.38 8.01
CA ILE A 9 4.09 -7.58 6.64
C ILE A 9 3.37 -6.65 5.66
N ILE A 10 2.04 -6.58 5.71
CA ILE A 10 1.26 -5.68 4.83
C ILE A 10 1.69 -4.23 5.02
N ASN A 11 1.79 -3.75 6.26
CA ASN A 11 2.20 -2.37 6.54
C ASN A 11 3.58 -2.07 5.98
N MET A 12 4.54 -2.98 6.17
CA MET A 12 5.88 -2.83 5.61
C MET A 12 5.85 -2.75 4.07
N LEU A 13 5.12 -3.66 3.40
CA LEU A 13 5.05 -3.69 1.94
C LEU A 13 4.33 -2.47 1.35
N VAL A 14 3.29 -1.96 2.02
CA VAL A 14 2.58 -0.73 1.62
C VAL A 14 3.53 0.47 1.56
N TRP A 15 4.48 0.55 2.49
CA TRP A 15 5.49 1.62 2.55
C TRP A 15 6.69 1.36 1.63
N ALA A 16 7.17 0.12 1.55
CA ALA A 16 8.39 -0.22 0.82
C ALA A 16 8.22 -0.13 -0.70
N VAL A 17 7.09 -0.61 -1.24
CA VAL A 17 6.90 -0.72 -2.70
C VAL A 17 6.88 0.65 -3.40
N PRO A 18 6.17 1.70 -2.92
CA PRO A 18 6.24 3.03 -3.50
C PRO A 18 7.63 3.64 -3.42
N ALA A 19 8.34 3.45 -2.29
CA ALA A 19 9.70 3.96 -2.14
C ALA A 19 10.65 3.35 -3.19
N LEU A 20 10.52 2.05 -3.45
CA LEU A 20 11.29 1.35 -4.49
C LEU A 20 10.88 1.80 -5.91
N ALA A 21 9.63 2.12 -6.16
CA ALA A 21 9.18 2.60 -7.47
C ALA A 21 9.71 4.01 -7.81
N LEU A 22 10.01 4.82 -6.80
CA LEU A 22 10.60 6.16 -6.95
C LEU A 22 12.12 6.15 -7.07
N PHE A 23 12.77 5.01 -6.79
CA PHE A 23 14.20 4.87 -6.90
C PHE A 23 14.64 4.80 -8.37
N ASP A 24 15.72 5.48 -8.73
CA ASP A 24 16.29 5.40 -10.07
C ASP A 24 17.11 4.13 -10.25
N TRP A 25 16.49 3.13 -10.87
CA TRP A 25 17.10 1.84 -11.17
C TRP A 25 18.04 1.87 -12.38
N SER A 26 18.01 2.93 -13.19
CA SER A 26 18.80 3.02 -14.43
C SER A 26 20.31 3.10 -14.16
N ALA A 27 20.71 3.52 -12.96
CA ALA A 27 22.09 3.50 -12.51
C ALA A 27 22.69 2.09 -12.36
N PHE A 28 21.85 1.06 -12.24
CA PHE A 28 22.26 -0.33 -11.98
C PHE A 28 21.83 -1.30 -13.08
N PHE A 29 20.81 -0.95 -13.85
CA PHE A 29 20.17 -1.83 -14.82
C PHE A 29 19.90 -1.11 -16.13
N SER A 30 19.74 -1.88 -17.22
CA SER A 30 19.27 -1.31 -18.50
C SER A 30 17.87 -0.71 -18.35
N GLU A 31 17.53 0.26 -19.20
CA GLU A 31 16.20 0.90 -19.21
C GLU A 31 15.06 -0.11 -19.26
N ALA A 32 15.18 -1.13 -20.13
CA ALA A 32 14.18 -2.19 -20.24
C ALA A 32 14.03 -3.01 -18.95
N THR A 33 15.10 -3.18 -18.18
CA THR A 33 15.09 -3.90 -16.90
C THR A 33 14.55 -3.02 -15.78
N ALA A 34 14.98 -1.75 -15.72
CA ALA A 34 14.45 -0.75 -14.79
C ALA A 34 12.93 -0.59 -14.95
N LEU A 35 12.44 -0.50 -16.18
CA LEU A 35 11.00 -0.43 -16.48
C LEU A 35 10.26 -1.66 -15.98
N LYS A 36 10.84 -2.86 -16.16
CA LYS A 36 10.26 -4.11 -15.62
C LYS A 36 10.21 -4.11 -14.10
N ILE A 37 11.25 -3.63 -13.42
CA ILE A 37 11.30 -3.52 -11.96
C ILE A 37 10.16 -2.61 -11.47
N VAL A 38 10.07 -1.39 -11.98
CA VAL A 38 9.03 -0.42 -11.60
C VAL A 38 7.63 -0.96 -11.94
N GLY A 39 7.46 -1.59 -13.11
CA GLY A 39 6.20 -2.21 -13.52
C GLY A 39 5.74 -3.32 -12.57
N ILE A 40 6.65 -4.23 -12.18
CA ILE A 40 6.35 -5.30 -11.22
C ILE A 40 6.01 -4.72 -9.85
N LEU A 41 6.76 -3.72 -9.37
CA LEU A 41 6.47 -3.04 -8.11
C LEU A 41 5.07 -2.39 -8.13
N GLY A 42 4.69 -1.75 -9.25
CA GLY A 42 3.35 -1.19 -9.43
C GLY A 42 2.24 -2.25 -9.31
N ILE A 43 2.40 -3.40 -9.98
CA ILE A 43 1.45 -4.51 -9.88
C ILE A 43 1.38 -5.04 -8.45
N LEU A 44 2.53 -5.25 -7.81
CA LEU A 44 2.59 -5.74 -6.43
C LEU A 44 1.85 -4.79 -5.46
N LYS A 45 2.02 -3.46 -5.64
CA LYS A 45 1.30 -2.47 -4.84
C LYS A 45 -0.22 -2.61 -4.96
N ILE A 46 -0.72 -2.82 -6.18
CA ILE A 46 -2.14 -3.02 -6.43
C ILE A 46 -2.64 -4.28 -5.72
N LEU A 47 -1.91 -5.39 -5.81
CA LEU A 47 -2.26 -6.64 -5.14
C LEU A 47 -2.31 -6.51 -3.62
N ILE A 48 -1.31 -5.83 -3.03
CA ILE A 48 -1.28 -5.56 -1.58
C ILE A 48 -2.49 -4.73 -1.16
N ASN A 49 -2.79 -3.64 -1.89
CA ASN A 49 -3.96 -2.81 -1.60
C ASN A 49 -5.26 -3.61 -1.74
N ALA A 50 -5.40 -4.43 -2.80
CA ALA A 50 -6.58 -5.26 -3.03
C ALA A 50 -6.79 -6.29 -1.93
N TRP A 51 -5.72 -6.89 -1.45
CA TRP A 51 -5.80 -7.86 -0.35
C TRP A 51 -6.08 -7.19 1.00
N ARG A 52 -5.55 -5.99 1.24
CA ARG A 52 -5.81 -5.19 2.45
C ARG A 52 -7.24 -4.67 2.51
N ASP A 53 -7.71 -4.07 1.42
CA ASP A 53 -8.96 -3.30 1.39
C ASP A 53 -10.14 -4.07 0.78
N GLY A 54 -9.86 -5.16 0.05
CA GLY A 54 -10.81 -5.79 -0.85
C GLY A 54 -11.11 -4.92 -2.08
N LEU A 55 -11.68 -5.52 -3.14
CA LEU A 55 -12.03 -4.79 -4.36
C LEU A 55 -12.99 -3.61 -4.10
N ARG A 56 -13.90 -3.76 -3.13
CA ARG A 56 -14.84 -2.71 -2.74
C ARG A 56 -14.15 -1.57 -2.00
N GLY A 57 -13.22 -1.85 -1.09
CA GLY A 57 -12.51 -0.81 -0.34
C GLY A 57 -11.61 0.05 -1.23
N MET A 58 -11.10 -0.50 -2.34
CA MET A 58 -10.27 0.24 -3.30
C MET A 58 -11.01 1.34 -4.08
N VAL A 59 -12.34 1.23 -4.22
CA VAL A 59 -13.16 2.18 -4.99
C VAL A 59 -14.04 3.07 -4.12
N GLN A 60 -14.04 2.85 -2.81
CA GLN A 60 -14.80 3.68 -1.89
C GLN A 60 -14.07 5.02 -1.64
N PRO A 61 -14.83 6.12 -1.48
CA PRO A 61 -14.27 7.35 -0.95
C PRO A 61 -13.56 7.08 0.38
N GLN A 62 -12.31 7.51 0.50
CA GLN A 62 -11.58 7.42 1.76
C GLN A 62 -12.31 8.25 2.81
N PRO A 63 -12.55 7.73 4.03
CA PRO A 63 -13.12 8.54 5.09
C PRO A 63 -12.21 9.73 5.40
N PRO A 64 -12.78 10.89 5.82
CA PRO A 64 -11.97 12.04 6.23
C PRO A 64 -10.99 11.63 7.33
N VAL A 65 -9.74 12.01 7.18
CA VAL A 65 -8.71 11.75 8.20
C VAL A 65 -9.14 12.49 9.48
N GLY A 66 -9.60 11.76 10.51
CA GLY A 66 -10.03 12.33 11.80
C GLY A 66 -11.47 12.03 12.24
N SER A 67 -12.28 11.32 11.47
CA SER A 67 -13.67 11.01 11.86
C SER A 67 -13.81 9.79 12.77
N GLN A 68 -12.95 9.61 13.77
CA GLN A 68 -13.28 8.71 14.88
C GLN A 68 -14.24 9.43 15.82
N PRO A 69 -15.45 8.88 16.08
CA PRO A 69 -16.25 9.35 17.20
C PRO A 69 -15.45 9.20 18.50
N PRO A 70 -15.63 10.09 19.49
CA PRO A 70 -15.07 9.90 20.82
C PRO A 70 -15.41 8.50 21.36
N PRO A 71 -14.53 7.87 22.17
CA PRO A 71 -14.73 6.52 22.73
C PRO A 71 -16.06 6.32 23.45
N ASP A 72 -16.73 7.40 23.82
CA ASP A 72 -17.91 7.52 24.66
C ASP A 72 -19.15 8.08 23.95
N GLY A 73 -19.10 8.34 22.64
CA GLY A 73 -20.30 8.59 21.83
C GLY A 73 -21.03 9.92 22.05
N ASN A 74 -20.44 10.87 22.77
CA ASN A 74 -21.02 12.20 22.95
C ASN A 74 -20.53 13.18 21.87
N PRO A 75 -21.43 13.94 21.20
CA PRO A 75 -21.03 15.07 20.37
C PRO A 75 -20.38 16.17 21.25
N GLN A 76 -19.31 16.81 20.75
CA GLN A 76 -18.82 18.08 21.31
C GLN A 76 -19.72 19.24 20.89
#